data_AF-A0A0B6YSL6-F1
#
_entry.id   AF-A0A0B6YSL6-F1
#
_cell.length_a   1.000
_cell.length_b   1.000
_cell.length_c   1.000
_cell.angle_alpha   90.00
_cell.angle_beta   90.00
_cell.angle_gamma   90.00
#
_symmetry.space_group_name_H-M   'P 1'
#
loop_
_entity.id
_entity.type
_entity.pdbx_description
1 polymer ?
#
loop_
_entity_poly.entity_id
_entity_poly.type
_entity_poly.pdbx_seq_one_letter_code
_entity_poly.pdbx_strand_id
1 'polypeptide(L)'
;GDTFMQQIEVLAANYPYMTCVGNHEGAYNFSNYKARFSMPNDNGQMYFSFNMGPVHFVSISTEYYYFTEYGYQQIFNQYDWLKKDLLDANTPENRAKRPWLVVFGHRPMYCSNDDGDDCTKYNSVVRSGIPALNIS
;
A
#
# COMPACT_ATOMS: atom_id res chain seq x y z
N GLY A 1 -19.98 4.98 -2.51
CA GLY A 1 -19.39 3.91 -1.68
C GLY A 1 -20.25 2.66 -1.73
N ASP A 2 -21.50 2.74 -1.27
CA ASP A 2 -22.36 1.55 -1.09
C ASP A 2 -22.62 0.76 -2.37
N THR A 3 -22.85 1.42 -3.49
CA THR A 3 -23.03 0.75 -4.80
C THR A 3 -21.83 -0.11 -5.18
N PHE A 4 -20.60 0.35 -4.93
CA PHE A 4 -19.41 -0.45 -5.20
C PHE A 4 -19.36 -1.70 -4.29
N MET A 5 -19.73 -1.56 -3.01
CA MET A 5 -19.80 -2.69 -2.08
C MET A 5 -20.84 -3.74 -2.51
N GLN A 6 -22.00 -3.31 -3.01
CA GLN A 6 -23.02 -4.20 -3.56
C GLN A 6 -22.52 -4.92 -4.83
N GLN A 7 -21.76 -4.23 -5.68
CA GLN A 7 -21.21 -4.83 -6.90
C GLN A 7 -20.19 -5.94 -6.61
N ILE A 8 -19.33 -5.74 -5.60
CA ILE A 8 -18.30 -6.72 -5.25
C ILE A 8 -18.77 -7.79 -4.26
N GLU A 9 -19.98 -7.68 -3.71
CA GLU A 9 -20.51 -8.56 -2.66
C GLU A 9 -20.35 -10.05 -2.99
N VAL A 10 -20.70 -10.44 -4.23
CA VAL A 10 -20.61 -11.83 -4.68
C VAL A 10 -19.20 -12.42 -4.56
N LEU A 11 -18.16 -11.59 -4.64
CA LEU A 11 -16.77 -11.98 -4.44
C LEU A 11 -16.34 -11.77 -2.99
N ALA A 12 -16.50 -10.56 -2.46
CA ALA A 12 -15.96 -10.15 -1.17
C ALA A 12 -16.64 -10.83 0.03
N ALA A 13 -17.87 -11.34 -0.12
CA ALA A 13 -18.54 -12.14 0.90
C ALA A 13 -18.04 -13.59 0.97
N ASN A 14 -17.42 -14.09 -0.11
CA ASN A 14 -17.01 -15.49 -0.25
C ASN A 14 -15.50 -15.69 -0.26
N TYR A 15 -14.74 -14.66 -0.62
CA TYR A 15 -13.28 -14.69 -0.73
C TYR A 15 -12.65 -13.45 -0.10
N PRO A 16 -11.47 -13.56 0.52
CA PRO A 16 -10.73 -12.40 1.00
C PRO A 16 -10.46 -11.40 -0.14
N TYR A 17 -10.95 -10.17 0.01
CA TYR A 17 -10.80 -9.10 -0.97
C TYR A 17 -9.83 -8.05 -0.42
N MET A 18 -8.54 -8.21 -0.72
CA MET A 18 -7.48 -7.33 -0.23
C MET A 18 -7.34 -6.10 -1.14
N THR A 19 -7.33 -4.90 -0.55
CA THR A 19 -7.22 -3.62 -1.25
C THR A 19 -5.99 -2.84 -0.79
N CYS A 20 -5.45 -1.98 -1.65
CA CYS A 20 -4.54 -0.91 -1.24
C CYS A 20 -5.24 0.44 -1.45
N VAL A 21 -4.82 1.46 -0.70
CA VAL A 21 -5.38 2.80 -0.81
C VAL A 21 -4.80 3.53 -2.03
N GLY A 22 -5.63 4.30 -2.74
CA GLY A 22 -5.23 5.20 -3.81
C GLY A 22 -5.66 6.65 -3.57
N ASN A 23 -5.31 7.52 -4.53
CA ASN A 23 -5.57 8.95 -4.45
C ASN A 23 -7.08 9.27 -4.37
N HIS A 24 -7.90 8.48 -5.07
CA HIS A 24 -9.36 8.63 -5.09
C HIS A 24 -10.04 8.26 -3.77
N GLU A 25 -9.36 7.59 -2.85
CA GLU A 25 -9.85 7.35 -1.50
C GLU A 25 -9.66 8.55 -0.56
N GLY A 26 -8.96 9.62 -0.99
CA GLY A 26 -8.55 10.75 -0.14
C GLY A 26 -9.68 11.59 0.48
N ALA A 27 -10.93 11.42 0.01
CA ALA A 27 -12.08 12.14 0.56
C ALA A 27 -12.22 11.93 2.08
N TYR A 28 -12.37 13.04 2.82
CA TYR A 28 -12.51 13.06 4.28
C TYR A 28 -11.37 12.32 5.01
N ASN A 29 -10.12 12.58 4.62
CA ASN A 29 -8.92 11.95 5.19
C ASN A 29 -9.00 10.41 5.18
N PHE A 30 -9.35 9.85 4.01
CA PHE A 30 -9.43 8.42 3.76
C PHE A 30 -10.45 7.66 4.64
N SER A 31 -11.35 8.37 5.32
CA SER A 31 -12.27 7.74 6.29
C SER A 31 -13.19 6.70 5.66
N ASN A 32 -13.66 6.91 4.42
CA ASN A 32 -14.46 5.91 3.73
C ASN A 32 -13.69 4.61 3.51
N TYR A 33 -12.44 4.68 3.05
CA TYR A 33 -11.59 3.51 2.88
C TYR A 33 -11.36 2.80 4.22
N LYS A 34 -10.89 3.55 5.23
CA LYS A 34 -10.57 3.03 6.56
C LYS A 34 -11.77 2.41 7.28
N ALA A 35 -12.98 2.91 7.03
CA ALA A 35 -14.19 2.40 7.68
C ALA A 35 -14.82 1.19 6.96
N ARG A 36 -14.55 1.03 5.66
CA ARG A 36 -15.24 0.03 4.82
C ARG A 36 -14.40 -1.20 4.54
N PHE A 37 -13.08 -1.08 4.52
CA PHE A 37 -12.17 -2.19 4.28
C PHE A 37 -11.45 -2.59 5.56
N SER A 38 -11.36 -3.91 5.80
CA SER A 38 -10.65 -4.49 6.93
C SER A 38 -9.44 -5.26 6.42
N MET A 39 -8.28 -4.61 6.43
CA MET A 39 -7.03 -5.23 5.99
C MET A 39 -6.26 -5.84 7.19
N PRO A 40 -5.49 -6.92 6.97
CA PRO A 40 -4.76 -7.60 8.04
C PRO A 40 -3.86 -6.65 8.83
N ASN A 41 -4.10 -6.53 10.14
CA ASN A 41 -3.31 -5.70 11.06
C ASN A 41 -3.16 -4.22 10.65
N ASP A 42 -4.03 -3.69 9.79
CA ASP A 42 -3.90 -2.34 9.23
C ASP A 42 -4.00 -1.26 10.32
N ASN A 43 -4.76 -1.45 11.42
CA ASN A 43 -4.86 -0.49 12.54
C ASN A 43 -5.08 0.99 12.11
N GLY A 44 -5.64 1.22 10.91
CA GLY A 44 -5.86 2.54 10.32
C GLY A 44 -4.64 3.16 9.62
N GLN A 45 -3.58 2.39 9.43
CA GLN A 45 -2.27 2.78 8.89
C GLN A 45 -2.18 2.65 7.36
N MET A 46 -3.19 2.10 6.68
CA MET A 46 -3.30 1.99 5.20
C MET A 46 -2.14 1.26 4.50
N TYR A 47 -1.31 0.56 5.27
CA TYR A 47 -0.30 -0.38 4.80
C TYR A 47 -0.40 -1.63 5.67
N PHE A 48 -0.05 -2.78 5.09
CA PHE A 48 -0.12 -4.07 5.76
C PHE A 48 0.63 -5.14 4.97
N SER A 49 0.89 -6.28 5.60
CA SER A 49 1.42 -7.47 4.94
C SER A 49 0.62 -8.70 5.35
N PHE A 50 0.62 -9.72 4.47
CA PHE A 50 -0.02 -11.00 4.76
C PHE A 50 0.64 -12.12 3.97
N ASN A 51 0.43 -13.35 4.44
CA ASN A 51 0.96 -14.55 3.81
C ASN A 51 -0.17 -15.34 3.14
N MET A 52 0.03 -15.76 1.90
CA MET A 52 -0.88 -16.67 1.21
C MET A 52 -0.08 -17.72 0.43
N GLY A 53 -0.12 -18.97 0.91
CA GLY A 53 0.68 -20.05 0.36
C GLY A 53 2.18 -19.68 0.34
N PRO A 54 2.87 -19.78 -0.82
CA PRO A 54 4.31 -19.52 -0.95
C PRO A 54 4.65 -18.03 -1.12
N VAL A 55 3.68 -17.13 -0.95
CA VAL A 55 3.86 -15.70 -1.19
C VAL A 55 3.65 -14.89 0.08
N HIS A 56 4.55 -13.94 0.31
CA HIS A 56 4.38 -12.85 1.26
C HIS A 56 4.03 -11.57 0.49
N PHE A 57 2.83 -11.06 0.72
CA PHE A 57 2.29 -9.87 0.09
C PHE A 57 2.47 -8.67 1.01
N VAL A 58 2.85 -7.53 0.44
CA VAL A 58 3.08 -6.28 1.15
C VAL A 58 2.36 -5.16 0.40
N SER A 59 1.36 -4.56 1.05
CA SER A 59 0.66 -3.37 0.59
C SER A 59 1.29 -2.14 1.22
N ILE A 60 1.78 -1.20 0.41
CA ILE A 60 2.23 0.11 0.87
C ILE A 60 1.21 1.20 0.52
N SER A 61 1.07 2.20 1.37
CA SER A 61 0.34 3.42 1.04
C SER A 61 1.25 4.35 0.24
N THR A 62 0.95 4.50 -1.05
CA THR A 62 1.62 5.49 -1.89
C THR A 62 1.17 6.91 -1.56
N GLU A 63 -0.02 7.06 -0.98
CA GLU A 63 -0.62 8.37 -0.72
C GLU A 63 0.07 9.15 0.39
N TYR A 64 0.79 8.49 1.30
CA TYR A 64 1.60 9.20 2.30
C TYR A 64 2.69 10.08 1.69
N TYR A 65 3.15 9.79 0.48
CA TYR A 65 4.11 10.64 -0.23
C TYR A 65 3.48 11.86 -0.90
N TYR A 66 2.15 11.85 -1.11
CA TYR A 66 1.43 12.86 -1.88
C TYR A 66 0.50 13.73 -1.02
N PHE A 67 -0.01 13.21 0.09
CA PHE A 67 -0.89 13.92 1.04
C PHE A 67 -0.11 14.35 2.30
N THR A 68 1.00 15.06 2.10
CA THR A 68 1.91 15.45 3.19
C THR A 68 1.34 16.53 4.11
N GLU A 69 0.25 17.18 3.72
CA GLU A 69 -0.53 18.09 4.57
C GLU A 69 -1.11 17.39 5.82
N TYR A 70 -1.25 16.05 5.78
CA TYR A 70 -1.62 15.24 6.95
C TYR A 70 -0.44 14.84 7.84
N GLY A 71 0.77 15.32 7.52
CA GLY A 71 1.98 15.16 8.30
C GLY A 71 2.94 14.09 7.76
N TYR A 72 4.22 14.28 8.05
CA TYR A 72 5.30 13.41 7.55
C TYR A 72 5.51 12.15 8.40
N GLN A 73 4.99 12.10 9.63
CA GLN A 73 5.21 10.99 10.56
C GLN A 73 4.77 9.63 9.97
N GLN A 74 3.69 9.62 9.18
CA GLN A 74 3.19 8.40 8.55
C GLN A 74 4.18 7.81 7.54
N ILE A 75 4.97 8.65 6.87
CA ILE A 75 5.99 8.22 5.93
C ILE A 75 7.10 7.45 6.66
N PHE A 76 7.57 8.01 7.78
CA PHE A 76 8.59 7.36 8.61
C PHE A 76 8.07 6.07 9.24
N ASN A 77 6.84 6.09 9.77
CA ASN A 77 6.21 4.90 10.35
C ASN A 77 6.09 3.77 9.32
N GLN A 78 5.62 4.08 8.10
CA GLN A 78 5.53 3.11 7.01
C GLN A 78 6.91 2.58 6.64
N TYR A 79 7.92 3.45 6.51
CA TYR A 79 9.28 3.03 6.15
C TYR A 79 9.89 2.09 7.21
N ASP A 80 9.81 2.44 8.49
CA ASP A 80 10.35 1.62 9.58
C ASP A 80 9.62 0.28 9.69
N TRP A 81 8.30 0.30 9.53
CA TRP A 81 7.47 -0.92 9.46
C TRP A 81 7.88 -1.80 8.28
N LEU A 82 7.96 -1.23 7.07
CA LEU A 82 8.28 -1.96 5.84
C LEU A 82 9.67 -2.59 5.92
N LYS A 83 10.66 -1.86 6.45
CA LYS A 83 12.01 -2.37 6.66
C LYS A 83 12.00 -3.58 7.59
N LYS A 84 11.27 -3.50 8.72
CA LYS A 84 11.17 -4.60 9.68
C LYS A 84 10.46 -5.82 9.06
N ASP A 85 9.35 -5.60 8.37
CA ASP A 85 8.56 -6.63 7.71
C ASP A 85 9.38 -7.38 6.65
N LEU A 86 10.07 -6.65 5.78
CA LEU A 86 10.93 -7.25 4.74
C LEU A 86 12.15 -7.96 5.32
N LEU A 87 12.73 -7.49 6.43
CA LEU A 87 13.83 -8.18 7.11
C LEU A 87 13.37 -9.54 7.67
N ASP A 88 12.18 -9.60 8.27
CA ASP A 88 11.59 -10.85 8.74
C ASP A 88 11.26 -11.80 7.59
N ALA A 89 10.61 -11.28 6.54
CA ALA A 89 10.25 -12.05 5.35
C ALA A 89 11.48 -12.61 4.60
N ASN A 90 12.63 -11.92 4.66
CA ASN A 90 13.88 -12.36 4.05
C ASN A 90 14.74 -13.30 4.91
N THR A 91 14.33 -13.67 6.13
CA THR A 91 15.06 -14.69 6.90
C THR A 91 15.14 -16.01 6.12
N PRO A 92 16.23 -16.80 6.25
CA PRO A 92 16.36 -18.08 5.53
C PRO A 92 15.17 -19.03 5.76
N GLU A 93 14.64 -19.05 6.98
CA GLU A 93 13.48 -19.86 7.34
C GLU A 93 12.21 -19.40 6.60
N ASN A 94 11.92 -18.09 6.58
CA ASN A 94 10.73 -17.58 5.91
C ASN A 94 10.84 -17.69 4.39
N ARG A 95 12.01 -17.44 3.80
CA ARG A 95 12.24 -17.61 2.35
C ARG A 95 12.15 -19.06 1.89
N ALA A 96 12.51 -20.02 2.74
CA ALA A 96 12.31 -21.44 2.44
C ALA A 96 10.83 -21.83 2.38
N LYS A 97 9.99 -21.24 3.25
CA LYS A 97 8.54 -21.46 3.25
C LYS A 97 7.81 -20.63 2.19
N ARG A 98 8.28 -19.41 1.94
CA ARG A 98 7.65 -18.37 1.10
C ARG A 98 8.70 -17.70 0.23
N PRO A 99 9.07 -18.31 -0.91
CA PRO A 99 10.12 -17.79 -1.76
C PRO A 99 9.73 -16.51 -2.50
N TRP A 100 8.44 -16.17 -2.58
CA TRP A 100 7.94 -15.00 -3.30
C TRP A 100 7.62 -13.84 -2.36
N LEU A 101 8.17 -12.67 -2.66
CA LEU A 101 7.79 -11.38 -2.05
C LEU A 101 7.12 -10.53 -3.12
N VAL A 102 5.90 -10.06 -2.87
CA VAL A 102 5.14 -9.21 -3.79
C VAL A 102 4.77 -7.93 -3.07
N VAL A 103 5.31 -6.81 -3.55
CA VAL A 103 4.97 -5.46 -3.05
C VAL A 103 4.03 -4.81 -4.04
N PHE A 104 2.95 -4.21 -3.54
CA PHE A 104 1.98 -3.48 -4.35
C PHE A 104 1.53 -2.20 -3.64
N GLY A 105 1.09 -1.24 -4.45
CA GLY A 105 0.57 0.06 -4.03
C GLY A 105 -0.13 0.70 -5.23
N HIS A 106 -0.88 1.77 -4.99
CA HIS A 106 -1.71 2.38 -6.02
C HIS A 106 -0.89 3.12 -7.08
N ARG A 107 -0.02 4.05 -6.65
CA ARG A 107 0.79 4.86 -7.58
C ARG A 107 2.02 4.08 -8.07
N PRO A 108 2.29 4.09 -9.38
CA PRO A 108 3.40 3.36 -9.97
C PRO A 108 4.77 3.94 -9.58
N MET A 109 5.74 3.05 -9.34
CA MET A 109 7.15 3.44 -9.24
C MET A 109 7.76 3.77 -10.62
N TYR A 110 7.29 3.10 -11.66
CA TYR A 110 7.75 3.25 -13.03
C TYR A 110 6.55 3.39 -13.96
N CYS A 111 6.54 4.43 -14.77
CA CYS A 111 5.50 4.69 -15.77
C CYS A 111 6.04 4.39 -17.17
N SER A 112 5.23 3.75 -18.01
CA SER A 112 5.55 3.47 -19.41
C SER A 112 4.72 4.30 -20.40
N ASN A 113 3.76 5.07 -19.88
CA ASN A 113 2.90 6.01 -20.58
C ASN A 113 2.79 7.32 -19.76
N ASP A 114 2.43 8.41 -20.42
CA ASP A 114 2.12 9.71 -19.80
C ASP A 114 0.60 9.89 -19.90
N ASP A 115 -0.12 9.62 -18.81
CA ASP A 115 -1.58 9.69 -18.76
C ASP A 115 -2.10 10.92 -18.00
N GLY A 116 -1.20 11.77 -17.49
CA GLY A 116 -1.56 13.03 -16.85
C GLY A 116 -2.11 12.94 -15.42
N ASP A 117 -2.20 11.74 -14.82
CA ASP A 117 -2.71 11.56 -13.44
C ASP A 117 -1.63 10.98 -12.50
N ASP A 118 -1.39 9.67 -12.57
CA ASP A 118 -0.40 8.98 -11.73
C ASP A 118 1.01 9.00 -12.33
N CYS A 119 1.11 9.26 -13.64
CA CYS A 119 2.33 9.18 -14.43
C CYS A 119 2.78 10.54 -15.02
N THR A 120 2.54 11.64 -14.32
CA THR A 120 2.86 13.00 -14.78
C THR A 120 4.35 13.34 -14.89
N LYS A 121 5.24 12.52 -14.32
CA LYS A 121 6.70 12.76 -14.31
C LYS A 121 7.47 11.47 -14.54
N TYR A 122 8.58 11.55 -15.28
CA TYR A 122 9.50 10.43 -15.52
C TYR A 122 10.04 9.79 -14.20
N ASN A 123 10.11 10.58 -13.12
CA ASN A 123 10.50 10.12 -11.79
C ASN A 123 9.31 10.24 -10.82
N SER A 124 8.69 9.10 -10.49
CA SER A 124 7.66 9.01 -9.45
C SER A 124 8.26 9.23 -8.06
N VAL A 125 7.56 9.97 -7.19
CA VAL A 125 7.96 10.18 -5.79
C VAL A 125 7.99 8.86 -5.03
N VAL A 126 7.16 7.89 -5.43
CA VAL A 126 7.18 6.53 -4.87
C VAL A 126 8.52 5.84 -5.13
N ARG A 127 9.15 6.10 -6.28
CA ARG A 127 10.45 5.53 -6.64
C ARG A 127 11.62 6.30 -6.04
N SER A 128 11.58 7.63 -6.12
CA SER A 128 12.69 8.49 -5.70
C SER A 128 12.68 8.81 -4.21
N GLY A 129 11.59 8.55 -3.51
CA GLY A 129 11.36 9.03 -2.15
C GLY A 129 11.17 10.56 -2.11
N ILE A 130 11.17 11.11 -0.90
CA ILE A 130 11.17 12.56 -0.66
C ILE A 130 12.59 12.96 -0.23
N PRO A 131 13.43 13.53 -1.11
CA PRO A 131 14.84 13.81 -0.81
C PRO A 131 15.04 14.67 0.45
N ALA A 132 14.12 15.61 0.72
CA ALA A 132 14.16 16.46 1.90
C ALA A 132 14.04 15.70 3.24
N LEU A 133 13.53 14.46 3.23
CA LEU A 133 13.35 13.65 4.43
C LEU A 133 14.51 12.69 4.70
N ASN A 134 15.50 12.59 3.81
CA ASN A 134 16.68 11.70 3.95
C ASN A 134 16.35 10.25 4.37
N ILE A 135 15.25 9.70 3.84
CA ILE A 135 14.87 8.30 4.03
C ILE A 135 15.57 7.49 2.93
N SER A 136 16.66 6.77 3.27
CA SER A 136 17.42 5.91 2.36
C SER A 136 17.46 4.45 2.80
#